data_AF-T1AMC9-F1
#
_entry.id   AF-T1AMC9-F1
#
_cell.length_a   1.000
_cell.length_b   1.000
_cell.length_c   1.000
_cell.angle_alpha   90.00
_cell.angle_beta   90.00
_cell.angle_gamma   90.00
#
_symmetry.space_group_name_H-M   'P 1'
#
loop_
_entity.id
_entity.type
_entity.pdbx_description
1 polymer ?
#
loop_
_entity_poly.entity_id
_entity_poly.type
_entity_poly.pdbx_seq_one_letter_code
_entity_poly.pdbx_strand_id
1 'polypeptide(L)'
;LVATFAGRMYGIRSKEAKRRLLVQAQQKVSGDDRSTGSATSVALTATASCAAFCGQDELSSDALKRAALAERVEWLAEIAAEVTRKLIAEHFNDADIKRLGSGVGPDDRPLPAKGYAAMRRLGWTATSDVHCSDRVHRMGEEAAARLLRQADHRRQLVAGIIATWPKDPQQR
;
A
#
# COMPACT_ATOMS: atom_id res chain seq x y z
N LEU A 1 5.17 14.38 14.48
CA LEU A 1 6.14 14.30 13.36
C LEU A 1 5.55 15.08 12.19
N VAL A 2 5.87 16.37 12.09
CA VAL A 2 5.39 17.25 11.02
C VAL A 2 6.27 17.00 9.81
N ALA A 3 5.75 16.28 8.81
CA ALA A 3 6.44 16.11 7.54
C ALA A 3 6.00 17.24 6.60
N THR A 4 6.82 18.27 6.47
CA THR A 4 6.64 19.33 5.48
C THR A 4 6.83 18.73 4.08
N PHE A 5 5.73 18.49 3.37
CA PHE A 5 5.73 17.91 2.02
C PHE A 5 6.07 19.00 1.00
N ALA A 6 7.35 19.34 0.86
CA ALA A 6 7.88 20.14 -0.24
C ALA A 6 8.51 19.20 -1.27
N GLY A 7 7.68 18.55 -2.09
CA GLY A 7 8.13 17.77 -3.24
C GLY A 7 7.72 18.46 -4.52
N ARG A 8 8.69 18.91 -5.32
CA ARG A 8 8.45 19.36 -6.70
C ARG A 8 7.96 18.14 -7.50
N MET A 9 6.67 18.09 -7.80
CA MET A 9 6.04 16.97 -8.52
C MET A 9 6.36 17.11 -10.01
N TYR A 10 7.33 16.34 -10.50
CA TYR A 10 7.62 16.27 -11.93
C TYR A 10 6.81 15.16 -12.60
N GLY A 11 6.16 15.54 -13.71
CA GLY A 11 5.95 14.70 -14.87
C GLY A 11 4.78 13.73 -14.80
N ILE A 12 3.56 14.18 -15.13
CA ILE A 12 2.46 13.27 -15.48
C ILE A 12 1.68 13.79 -16.69
N ARG A 13 1.96 13.18 -17.85
CA ARG A 13 1.54 13.56 -19.20
C ARG A 13 0.10 13.15 -19.59
N SER A 14 -0.46 14.01 -20.43
CA SER A 14 -1.53 13.88 -21.44
C SER A 14 -3.01 13.77 -21.01
N LYS A 15 -3.80 14.73 -21.49
CA LYS A 15 -5.27 14.80 -21.47
C LYS A 15 -5.94 13.55 -22.06
N GLU A 16 -5.25 12.77 -22.88
CA GLU A 16 -5.76 11.53 -23.47
C GLU A 16 -5.86 10.38 -22.47
N ALA A 17 -4.96 10.32 -21.47
CA ALA A 17 -5.06 9.33 -20.40
C ALA A 17 -6.30 9.57 -19.52
N LYS A 18 -6.62 10.85 -19.26
CA LYS A 18 -7.86 11.24 -18.55
C LYS A 18 -9.12 10.88 -19.35
N ARG A 19 -9.08 11.01 -20.69
CA ARG A 19 -10.20 10.58 -21.56
C ARG A 19 -10.40 9.06 -21.55
N ARG A 20 -9.33 8.26 -21.59
CA ARG A 20 -9.44 6.78 -21.53
C ARG A 20 -10.01 6.29 -20.20
N LEU A 21 -9.58 6.89 -19.10
CA LEU A 21 -10.10 6.57 -17.76
C LEU A 21 -11.59 6.95 -17.60
N LEU A 22 -12.01 8.08 -18.19
CA LEU A 22 -13.43 8.49 -18.18
C LEU A 22 -14.33 7.52 -18.97
N VAL A 23 -13.85 7.01 -20.10
CA VAL A 23 -14.59 6.01 -20.91
C VAL A 23 -14.71 4.68 -20.16
N GLN A 24 -13.63 4.23 -19.50
CA GLN A 24 -13.66 3.00 -18.69
C GLN A 24 -14.54 3.14 -17.45
N ALA A 25 -14.56 4.31 -16.80
CA ALA A 25 -15.44 4.59 -15.67
C ALA A 25 -16.92 4.61 -16.08
N GLN A 26 -17.26 5.16 -17.24
CA GLN A 26 -18.62 5.12 -17.78
C GLN A 26 -19.09 3.70 -18.11
N GLN A 27 -18.20 2.83 -18.58
CA GLN A 27 -18.53 1.42 -18.84
C GLN A 27 -18.77 0.63 -17.54
N LYS A 28 -18.06 0.97 -16.45
CA LYS A 28 -18.18 0.28 -15.17
C LYS A 28 -19.45 0.63 -14.38
N VAL A 29 -20.04 1.81 -14.61
CA VAL A 29 -21.32 2.24 -14.00
C VAL A 29 -22.54 1.49 -14.57
N SER A 30 -22.39 0.82 -15.72
CA SER A 30 -23.49 0.05 -16.34
C SER A 30 -23.59 -1.41 -15.86
N GLY A 31 -22.67 -1.87 -15.00
CA GLY A 31 -22.68 -3.23 -14.45
C GLY A 31 -23.26 -3.25 -13.04
N ASP A 32 -24.48 -3.81 -12.93
CA ASP A 32 -25.18 -4.14 -11.69
C ASP A 32 -24.35 -5.14 -10.85
N ASP A 33 -24.12 -4.85 -9.58
CA ASP A 33 -23.61 -5.85 -8.62
C ASP A 33 -24.20 -5.58 -7.23
N ARG A 34 -25.24 -6.36 -6.91
CA ARG A 34 -25.69 -6.60 -5.53
C ARG A 34 -24.70 -7.51 -4.85
N SER A 35 -24.03 -7.04 -3.79
CA SER A 35 -23.31 -7.92 -2.87
C SER A 35 -23.80 -7.74 -1.44
N THR A 36 -24.33 -8.85 -0.91
CA THR A 36 -24.74 -9.12 0.45
C THR A 36 -23.58 -8.98 1.45
N GLY A 37 -23.94 -8.61 2.68
CA GLY A 37 -23.02 -8.27 3.76
C GLY A 37 -22.04 -9.39 4.11
N SER A 38 -20.77 -9.01 4.15
CA SER A 38 -19.71 -9.77 4.84
C SER A 38 -19.18 -8.88 5.96
N ALA A 39 -19.20 -9.41 7.18
CA ALA A 39 -18.72 -8.72 8.37
C ALA A 39 -17.21 -8.41 8.21
N THR A 40 -16.91 -7.20 7.77
CA THR A 40 -15.55 -6.71 7.68
C THR A 40 -15.04 -6.44 9.08
N SER A 41 -14.13 -7.29 9.56
CA SER A 41 -13.19 -6.88 10.59
C SER A 41 -12.52 -5.62 10.06
N VAL A 42 -12.87 -4.46 10.62
CA VAL A 42 -12.21 -3.21 10.26
C VAL A 42 -10.77 -3.36 10.72
N ALA A 43 -9.89 -3.71 9.78
CA ALA A 43 -8.47 -3.60 10.01
C ALA A 43 -8.23 -2.13 10.32
N LEU A 44 -8.01 -1.82 11.61
CA LEU A 44 -7.62 -0.51 12.09
C LEU A 44 -6.25 -0.21 11.48
N THR A 45 -6.28 0.22 10.22
CA THR A 45 -5.12 0.75 9.54
C THR A 45 -4.94 2.12 10.16
N ALA A 46 -3.98 2.23 11.07
CA ALA A 46 -3.55 3.52 11.59
C ALA A 46 -3.03 4.34 10.40
N THR A 47 -3.93 5.12 9.80
CA THR A 47 -3.58 6.07 8.77
C THR A 47 -3.01 7.28 9.48
N ALA A 48 -1.74 7.59 9.23
CA ALA A 48 -1.20 8.88 9.63
C ALA A 48 -1.95 9.93 8.81
N SER A 49 -2.74 10.79 9.46
CA SER A 49 -3.35 11.93 8.77
C SER A 49 -2.23 12.86 8.30
N CYS A 50 -2.21 13.14 7.00
CA CYS A 50 -1.25 14.04 6.38
C CYS A 50 -2.03 15.25 5.88
N ALA A 51 -1.60 16.45 6.29
CA ALA A 51 -2.10 17.69 5.70
C ALA A 51 -1.31 17.97 4.42
N ALA A 52 -1.98 17.91 3.26
CA ALA A 52 -1.45 18.50 2.03
C ALA A 52 -1.74 20.00 2.07
N PHE A 53 -0.71 20.81 2.27
CA PHE A 53 -0.88 22.26 2.49
C PHE A 53 -1.12 23.05 1.20
N CYS A 54 -0.49 22.65 0.09
CA CYS A 54 -0.65 23.26 -1.21
C CYS A 54 -0.18 22.33 -2.33
N GLY A 55 -0.56 22.65 -3.56
CA GLY A 55 0.02 22.08 -4.77
C GLY A 55 0.07 23.16 -5.85
N GLN A 56 0.88 22.95 -6.87
CA GLN A 56 0.95 23.84 -8.04
C GLN A 56 0.68 23.03 -9.30
N ASP A 57 -0.05 23.62 -10.24
CA ASP A 57 -0.15 23.07 -11.58
C ASP A 57 1.20 23.27 -12.29
N GLU A 58 1.75 22.20 -12.85
CA GLU A 58 3.08 22.23 -13.46
C GLU A 58 3.10 23.09 -14.74
N LEU A 59 1.99 23.17 -15.48
CA LEU A 59 1.93 23.89 -16.75
C LEU A 59 1.69 25.37 -16.56
N SER A 60 0.73 25.75 -15.70
CA SER A 60 0.40 27.15 -15.46
C SER A 60 1.15 27.77 -14.28
N SER A 61 1.82 26.97 -13.45
CA SER A 61 2.40 27.39 -12.16
C SER A 61 1.38 27.93 -11.16
N ASP A 62 0.08 27.81 -11.45
CA ASP A 62 -0.98 28.28 -10.56
C ASP A 62 -1.10 27.39 -9.33
N ALA A 63 -1.45 27.99 -8.20
CA ALA A 63 -1.80 27.23 -7.01
C ALA A 63 -3.05 26.38 -7.26
N LEU A 64 -2.98 25.08 -6.95
CA LEU A 64 -4.11 24.18 -7.00
C LEU A 64 -5.13 24.57 -5.92
N LYS A 65 -6.39 24.70 -6.33
CA LYS A 65 -7.52 24.78 -5.40
C LYS A 65 -7.63 23.48 -4.61
N ARG A 66 -8.18 23.54 -3.39
CA ARG A 66 -8.30 22.39 -2.48
C ARG A 66 -8.94 21.15 -3.12
N ALA A 67 -10.02 21.32 -3.90
CA ALA A 67 -10.70 20.21 -4.56
C ALA A 67 -9.79 19.49 -5.57
N ALA A 68 -9.05 20.24 -6.39
CA ALA A 68 -8.10 19.67 -7.35
C ALA A 68 -6.92 19.00 -6.62
N LEU A 69 -6.45 19.57 -5.52
CA LEU A 69 -5.41 18.94 -4.69
C LEU A 69 -5.90 17.60 -4.10
N ALA A 70 -7.13 17.55 -3.61
CA ALA A 70 -7.73 16.32 -3.09
C ALA A 70 -7.84 15.23 -4.16
N GLU A 71 -8.36 15.56 -5.36
CA GLU A 71 -8.43 14.63 -6.50
C GLU A 71 -7.05 14.05 -6.85
N ARG A 72 -6.00 14.88 -6.82
CA ARG A 72 -4.63 14.43 -7.09
C ARG A 72 -4.08 13.52 -6.00
N VAL A 73 -4.30 13.85 -4.73
CA VAL A 73 -3.85 13.03 -3.60
C VAL A 73 -4.56 11.68 -3.60
N GLU A 74 -5.88 11.66 -3.84
CA GLU A 74 -6.67 10.44 -3.95
C GLU A 74 -6.15 9.54 -5.07
N TRP A 75 -5.90 10.11 -6.25
CA TRP A 75 -5.37 9.35 -7.37
C TRP A 75 -3.97 8.75 -7.09
N LEU A 76 -3.08 9.51 -6.45
CA LEU A 76 -1.76 8.99 -6.04
C LEU A 76 -1.87 7.91 -4.96
N ALA A 77 -2.83 8.05 -4.04
CA ALA A 77 -3.10 7.05 -3.02
C ALA A 77 -3.60 5.74 -3.66
N GLU A 78 -4.45 5.83 -4.69
CA GLU A 78 -4.91 4.65 -5.43
C GLU A 78 -3.77 3.94 -6.16
N ILE A 79 -2.82 4.67 -6.75
CA ILE A 79 -1.61 4.06 -7.34
C ILE A 79 -0.78 3.33 -6.28
N ALA A 80 -0.57 3.94 -5.12
CA ALA A 80 0.15 3.28 -4.02
C ALA A 80 -0.61 2.03 -3.53
N ALA A 81 -1.94 2.08 -3.47
CA ALA A 81 -2.78 0.94 -3.12
C ALA A 81 -2.70 -0.17 -4.18
N GLU A 82 -2.64 0.17 -5.46
CA GLU A 82 -2.44 -0.78 -6.56
C GLU A 82 -1.10 -1.51 -6.44
N VAL A 83 -0.01 -0.78 -6.23
CA VAL A 83 1.33 -1.34 -5.97
C VAL A 83 1.28 -2.28 -4.77
N THR A 84 0.61 -1.87 -3.69
CA THR A 84 0.41 -2.71 -2.49
C THR A 84 -0.32 -4.00 -2.84
N ARG A 85 -1.45 -3.93 -3.56
CA ARG A 85 -2.26 -5.09 -3.94
C ARG A 85 -1.46 -6.06 -4.81
N LYS A 86 -0.70 -5.57 -5.79
CA LYS A 86 0.18 -6.39 -6.65
C LYS A 86 1.20 -7.17 -5.80
N LEU A 87 1.90 -6.49 -4.91
CA LEU A 87 2.88 -7.12 -4.01
C LEU A 87 2.26 -8.13 -3.04
N ILE A 88 1.07 -7.84 -2.51
CA ILE A 88 0.37 -8.77 -1.61
C ILE A 88 -0.15 -9.98 -2.39
N ALA A 89 -0.69 -9.80 -3.59
CA ALA A 89 -1.13 -10.91 -4.42
C ALA A 89 0.01 -11.89 -4.75
N GLU A 90 1.22 -11.37 -4.93
CA GLU A 90 2.41 -12.18 -5.23
C GLU A 90 3.03 -12.83 -3.98
N HIS A 91 3.20 -12.07 -2.89
CA HIS A 91 4.02 -12.48 -1.75
C HIS A 91 3.23 -12.90 -0.50
N PHE A 92 1.90 -12.91 -0.54
CA PHE A 92 1.09 -13.42 0.58
C PHE A 92 1.05 -14.95 0.58
N ASN A 93 2.20 -15.57 0.82
CA ASN A 93 2.38 -17.00 0.95
C ASN A 93 3.32 -17.32 2.13
N ASP A 94 3.30 -18.56 2.60
CA ASP A 94 4.03 -18.97 3.80
C ASP A 94 5.54 -18.79 3.70
N ALA A 95 6.11 -19.04 2.52
CA ALA A 95 7.54 -18.96 2.29
C ALA A 95 8.01 -17.50 2.37
N ASP A 96 7.34 -16.60 1.67
CA ASP A 96 7.69 -15.18 1.62
C ASP A 96 7.41 -14.47 2.94
N ILE A 97 6.29 -14.79 3.61
CA ILE A 97 5.99 -14.25 4.94
C ILE A 97 7.10 -14.61 5.93
N LYS A 98 7.53 -15.88 5.97
CA LYS A 98 8.66 -16.32 6.81
C LYS A 98 9.97 -15.68 6.37
N ARG A 99 10.17 -15.53 5.06
CA ARG A 99 11.38 -14.93 4.51
C ARG A 99 11.55 -13.50 4.98
N LEU A 100 10.51 -12.68 4.88
CA LEU A 100 10.50 -11.31 5.37
C LEU A 100 10.58 -11.26 6.90
N GLY A 101 9.87 -12.15 7.58
CA GLY A 101 9.83 -12.28 9.05
C GLY A 101 11.17 -12.67 9.67
N SER A 102 11.99 -13.45 8.95
CA SER A 102 13.33 -13.84 9.40
C SER A 102 14.26 -12.64 9.67
N GLY A 103 13.98 -11.50 9.03
CA GLY A 103 14.81 -10.30 9.15
C GLY A 103 16.18 -10.44 8.49
N VAL A 104 16.45 -11.49 7.71
CA VAL A 104 17.72 -11.72 7.02
C VAL A 104 17.51 -11.66 5.51
N GLY A 105 18.43 -11.02 4.79
CA GLY A 105 18.43 -10.86 3.34
C GLY A 105 19.03 -12.07 2.60
N PRO A 106 19.02 -12.07 1.25
CA PRO A 106 19.60 -13.15 0.43
C PRO A 106 21.12 -13.26 0.52
N ASP A 107 21.75 -12.19 0.99
CA ASP A 107 23.17 -12.01 1.22
C ASP A 107 23.59 -12.28 2.67
N ASP A 108 22.73 -12.92 3.46
CA ASP A 108 22.89 -13.17 4.90
C ASP A 108 23.06 -11.89 5.75
N ARG A 109 22.71 -10.72 5.20
CA ARG A 109 22.74 -9.46 5.92
C ARG A 109 21.37 -9.13 6.51
N PRO A 110 21.31 -8.43 7.66
CA PRO A 110 20.03 -7.99 8.22
C PRO A 110 19.22 -7.16 7.21
N LEU A 111 17.91 -7.42 7.16
CA LEU A 111 16.96 -6.64 6.38
C LEU A 111 16.80 -5.25 7.00
N PRO A 112 16.69 -4.19 6.17
CA PRO A 112 16.36 -2.86 6.65
C PRO A 112 15.08 -2.82 7.49
N ALA A 113 15.07 -1.98 8.53
CA ALA A 113 13.88 -1.73 9.33
C ALA A 113 12.75 -1.09 8.49
N LYS A 114 13.09 -0.21 7.53
CA LYS A 114 12.13 0.37 6.59
C LYS A 114 11.63 -0.71 5.62
N GLY A 115 10.33 -0.91 5.58
CA GLY A 115 9.68 -1.97 4.80
C GLY A 115 10.00 -1.90 3.32
N TYR A 116 9.87 -0.73 2.71
CA TYR A 116 10.16 -0.57 1.27
C TYR A 116 11.60 -0.97 0.91
N ALA A 117 12.57 -0.65 1.77
CA ALA A 117 13.97 -0.99 1.54
C ALA A 117 14.25 -2.48 1.75
N ALA A 118 13.53 -3.13 2.67
CA ALA A 118 13.59 -4.58 2.83
C ALA A 118 13.04 -5.31 1.61
N MET A 119 11.90 -4.87 1.08
CA MET A 119 11.32 -5.46 -0.14
C MET A 119 12.26 -5.33 -1.33
N ARG A 120 12.84 -4.14 -1.55
CA ARG A 120 13.83 -3.94 -2.62
C ARG A 120 15.08 -4.82 -2.45
N ARG A 121 15.56 -5.02 -1.22
CA ARG A 121 16.69 -5.94 -0.96
C ARG A 121 16.34 -7.40 -1.27
N LEU A 122 15.08 -7.79 -1.10
CA LEU A 122 14.57 -9.11 -1.47
C LEU A 122 14.26 -9.23 -2.98
N GLY A 123 14.40 -8.16 -3.75
CA GLY A 123 14.02 -8.12 -5.16
C GLY A 123 12.50 -8.02 -5.38
N TRP A 124 11.73 -7.75 -4.33
CA TRP A 124 10.27 -7.66 -4.38
C TRP A 124 9.87 -6.23 -4.72
N THR A 125 9.50 -6.01 -5.97
CA THR A 125 9.10 -4.69 -6.47
C THR A 125 7.92 -4.87 -7.43
N ALA A 126 6.95 -3.96 -7.35
CA ALA A 126 5.86 -3.90 -8.31
C ALA A 126 5.80 -2.51 -8.95
N THR A 127 5.46 -2.48 -10.24
CA THR A 127 5.27 -1.25 -10.99
C THR A 127 3.78 -0.97 -11.19
N SER A 128 3.42 0.32 -11.18
CA SER A 128 2.13 0.77 -11.68
C SER A 128 2.14 0.92 -13.21
N ASP A 129 0.96 0.83 -13.82
CA ASP A 129 0.81 0.99 -15.27
C ASP A 129 0.97 2.46 -15.71
N VAL A 130 0.91 3.38 -14.74
CA VAL A 130 1.16 4.81 -14.93
C VAL A 130 2.51 5.19 -14.32
N HIS A 131 3.26 6.03 -15.03
CA HIS A 131 4.48 6.61 -14.47
C HIS A 131 4.16 7.53 -13.29
N CYS A 132 4.77 7.25 -12.14
CA CYS A 132 4.66 8.09 -10.96
C CYS A 132 6.01 8.19 -10.24
N SER A 133 6.15 9.18 -9.35
CA SER A 133 7.39 9.37 -8.60
C SER A 133 7.74 8.13 -7.76
N ASP A 134 9.04 7.89 -7.55
CA ASP A 134 9.54 6.79 -6.70
C ASP A 134 8.97 6.84 -5.27
N ARG A 135 8.56 8.02 -4.79
CA ARG A 135 7.92 8.15 -3.47
C ARG A 135 6.58 7.40 -3.38
N VAL A 136 5.79 7.39 -4.44
CA VAL A 136 4.49 6.69 -4.48
C VAL A 136 4.72 5.18 -4.45
N HIS A 137 5.70 4.69 -5.21
CA HIS A 137 6.12 3.29 -5.16
C HIS A 137 6.58 2.88 -3.76
N ARG A 138 7.45 3.68 -3.12
CA ARG A 138 7.88 3.43 -1.73
C ARG A 138 6.72 3.39 -0.74
N MET A 139 5.67 4.18 -0.94
CA MET A 139 4.47 4.13 -0.08
C MET A 139 3.75 2.78 -0.21
N GLY A 140 3.58 2.29 -1.43
CA GLY A 140 2.95 0.98 -1.67
C GLY A 140 3.79 -0.19 -1.15
N GLU A 141 5.09 -0.17 -1.43
CA GLU A 141 6.05 -1.16 -0.91
C GLU A 141 6.07 -1.15 0.64
N GLU A 142 6.10 0.02 1.27
CA GLU A 142 6.07 0.11 2.74
C GLU A 142 4.77 -0.45 3.33
N ALA A 143 3.62 -0.18 2.70
CA ALA A 143 2.33 -0.71 3.13
C ALA A 143 2.28 -2.24 3.00
N ALA A 144 2.76 -2.80 1.88
CA ALA A 144 2.84 -4.24 1.67
C ALA A 144 3.75 -4.92 2.70
N ALA A 145 4.95 -4.37 2.93
CA ALA A 145 5.89 -4.90 3.90
C ALA A 145 5.31 -4.95 5.33
N ARG A 146 4.57 -3.91 5.74
CA ARG A 146 3.91 -3.88 7.05
C ARG A 146 2.85 -4.97 7.18
N LEU A 147 2.02 -5.14 6.16
CA LEU A 147 0.99 -6.20 6.14
C LEU A 147 1.61 -7.59 6.24
N LEU A 148 2.68 -7.86 5.49
CA LEU A 148 3.38 -9.15 5.52
C LEU A 148 4.05 -9.42 6.87
N ARG A 149 4.73 -8.43 7.47
CA ARG A 149 5.31 -8.55 8.81
C ARG A 149 4.24 -8.76 9.89
N GLN A 150 3.10 -8.08 9.75
CA GLN A 150 1.97 -8.26 10.66
C GLN A 150 1.36 -9.67 10.52
N ALA A 151 1.32 -10.22 9.30
CA ALA A 151 0.89 -11.60 9.07
C ALA A 151 1.82 -12.62 9.75
N ASP A 152 3.14 -12.44 9.63
CA ASP A 152 4.13 -13.28 10.34
C ASP A 152 3.95 -13.19 11.87
N HIS A 153 3.88 -11.97 12.41
CA HIS A 153 3.67 -11.76 13.84
C HIS A 153 2.40 -12.44 14.35
N ARG A 154 1.27 -12.28 13.65
CA ARG A 154 0.00 -12.94 14.01
C ARG A 154 0.11 -14.47 13.95
N ARG A 155 0.80 -15.03 12.97
CA ARG A 155 1.04 -16.48 12.88
C ARG A 155 1.83 -16.99 14.08
N GLN A 156 2.89 -16.28 14.48
CA GLN A 156 3.68 -16.64 15.65
C GLN A 156 2.87 -16.58 16.94
N LEU A 157 2.02 -15.56 17.11
CA LEU A 157 1.12 -15.45 18.25
C LEU A 157 0.13 -16.63 18.31
N VAL A 158 -0.55 -16.93 17.21
CA VAL A 158 -1.51 -18.05 17.15
C VAL A 158 -0.81 -19.38 17.41
N ALA A 159 0.37 -19.61 16.83
CA ALA A 159 1.16 -20.81 17.07
C ALA A 159 1.55 -20.94 18.54
N GLY A 160 2.00 -19.85 19.18
CA GLY A 160 2.30 -19.81 20.60
C GLY A 160 1.07 -20.14 21.46
N ILE A 161 -0.06 -19.50 21.18
CA ILE A 161 -1.33 -19.76 21.89
C ILE A 161 -1.72 -21.24 21.78
N ILE A 162 -1.72 -21.81 20.57
CA ILE A 162 -2.07 -23.22 20.34
C ILE A 162 -1.10 -24.15 21.09
N ALA A 163 0.20 -23.85 21.07
CA ALA A 163 1.21 -24.65 21.75
C ALA A 163 1.03 -24.65 23.27
N THR A 164 0.57 -23.54 23.84
CA THR A 164 0.30 -23.41 25.28
C THR A 164 -1.15 -23.70 25.67
N TRP A 165 -2.04 -23.95 24.69
CA TRP A 165 -3.46 -24.07 24.97
C TRP A 165 -3.74 -25.31 25.84
N PRO A 166 -4.43 -25.16 26.99
CA PRO A 166 -4.74 -26.28 27.86
C PRO A 166 -5.53 -27.37 27.11
N LYS A 167 -5.00 -28.60 27.12
CA LYS A 167 -5.67 -29.77 26.50
C LYS A 167 -6.93 -30.16 27.27
N ASP A 168 -6.92 -29.94 28.59
CA ASP A 168 -8.05 -30.16 29.48
C ASP A 168 -9.09 -29.03 29.31
N PRO A 169 -10.34 -29.33 28.91
CA PRO A 169 -11.41 -28.34 28.83
C PRO A 169 -11.70 -27.61 30.15
N GLN A 170 -11.39 -28.20 31.30
CA GLN A 170 -11.63 -27.61 32.62
C GLN A 170 -10.57 -26.59 33.03
N GLN A 171 -9.46 -26.49 32.29
CA GLN A 171 -8.36 -25.56 32.55
C GLN A 171 -8.27 -24.43 31.49
N ARG A 172 -9.30 -24.30 30.65
CA ARG A 172 -9.42 -23.26 29.62
C ARG A 172 -9.86 -21.91 30.19
#